data_AF-A0A1C5RDL1-F1
#
_entry.id   AF-A0A1C5RDL1-F1
#
_cell.length_a   1.000
_cell.length_b   1.000
_cell.length_c   1.000
_cell.angle_alpha   90.00
_cell.angle_beta   90.00
_cell.angle_gamma   90.00
#
_symmetry.space_group_name_H-M   'P 1'
#
loop_
_entity.id
_entity.type
_entity.pdbx_description
1 polymer ?
#
loop_
_entity_poly.entity_id
_entity_poly.type
_entity_poly.pdbx_seq_one_letter_code
_entity_poly.pdbx_strand_id
1 'polypeptide(L)'
;MWKVDIYLETDSTFQGKRERKCGYVLSTMVGNEEKTKENFGISNGTYHQSVLMALIEALSRMNVSSEICVHTQDSYVASRLLKLEEMAGEGWRDSKGELIKNAAEWEQVYRLIHAFPEAHKMTARFEKHSYSTWLQEMMKKNECGRIMGQGLESATRAESNDNGVSRDDCP
;
A
#
# COMPACT_ATOMS: atom_id res chain seq x y z
N MET A 1 14.88 -4.80 12.63
CA MET A 1 13.74 -4.39 11.81
C MET A 1 13.98 -4.84 10.38
N TRP A 2 12.96 -5.33 9.67
CA TRP A 2 13.12 -5.73 8.26
C TRP A 2 13.37 -4.50 7.38
N LYS A 3 14.16 -4.65 6.31
CA LYS A 3 14.32 -3.60 5.29
C LYS A 3 13.51 -3.99 4.07
N VAL A 4 12.57 -3.14 3.67
CA VAL A 4 11.67 -3.40 2.56
C VAL A 4 11.63 -2.22 1.62
N ASP A 5 11.82 -2.49 0.33
CA ASP A 5 11.64 -1.51 -0.73
C ASP A 5 10.24 -1.68 -1.34
N ILE A 6 9.51 -0.57 -1.50
CA ILE A 6 8.21 -0.55 -2.17
C ILE A 6 8.36 0.23 -3.47
N TYR A 7 8.22 -0.45 -4.59
CA TYR A 7 8.25 0.15 -5.93
C TYR A 7 6.83 0.38 -6.42
N LEU A 8 6.47 1.60 -6.81
CA LEU A 8 5.11 1.99 -7.20
C LEU A 8 5.07 2.47 -8.64
N GLU A 9 4.07 2.01 -9.40
CA GLU A 9 3.92 2.39 -10.81
C GLU A 9 2.45 2.49 -11.24
N THR A 10 2.19 3.30 -12.25
CA THR A 10 0.88 3.39 -12.92
C THR A 10 1.04 3.30 -14.44
N ASP A 11 -0.02 2.95 -15.15
CA ASP A 11 0.00 2.90 -16.62
C ASP A 11 -0.05 4.29 -17.31
N SER A 12 -0.31 5.37 -16.54
CA SER A 12 -0.41 6.72 -17.07
C SER A 12 -0.14 7.80 -16.03
N THR A 13 0.72 8.76 -16.37
CA THR A 13 1.00 9.97 -15.56
C THR A 13 0.08 11.15 -15.90
N PHE A 14 -0.97 10.95 -16.70
CA PHE A 14 -1.98 11.99 -16.98
C PHE A 14 -2.54 12.53 -15.67
N GLN A 15 -2.70 13.85 -15.52
CA GLN A 15 -3.03 14.45 -14.21
C GLN A 15 -4.55 14.46 -13.90
N GLY A 16 -5.41 14.37 -14.92
CA GLY A 16 -6.86 14.41 -14.74
C GLY A 16 -7.44 13.13 -14.14
N LYS A 17 -8.73 13.15 -13.79
CA LYS A 17 -9.41 11.96 -13.27
C LYS A 17 -9.66 10.95 -14.40
N ARG A 18 -9.25 9.71 -14.19
CA ARG A 18 -9.52 8.57 -15.08
C ARG A 18 -9.27 7.26 -14.34
N GLU A 19 -9.75 6.20 -14.95
CA GLU A 19 -9.29 4.85 -14.65
C GLU A 19 -7.81 4.71 -15.04
N ARG A 20 -7.03 4.13 -14.14
CA ARG A 20 -5.63 3.73 -14.34
C ARG A 20 -5.40 2.35 -13.80
N LYS A 21 -4.55 1.60 -14.49
CA LYS A 21 -3.92 0.43 -13.89
C LYS A 21 -2.76 0.89 -13.01
N CYS A 22 -2.62 0.24 -11.87
CA CYS A 22 -1.58 0.50 -10.90
C CYS A 22 -0.94 -0.82 -10.49
N GLY A 23 0.28 -0.76 -10.00
CA GLY A 23 0.95 -1.91 -9.45
C GLY A 23 2.04 -1.51 -8.47
N TYR A 24 2.45 -2.49 -7.68
CA TYR A 24 3.60 -2.35 -6.82
C TYR A 24 4.41 -3.64 -6.73
N VAL A 25 5.67 -3.52 -6.31
CA VAL A 25 6.51 -4.62 -5.88
C VAL A 25 7.02 -4.30 -4.47
N LEU A 26 6.82 -5.23 -3.54
CA LEU A 26 7.53 -5.31 -2.27
C LEU A 26 8.80 -6.12 -2.50
N SER A 27 9.97 -5.61 -2.11
CA SER A 27 11.23 -6.32 -2.18
C SER A 27 11.96 -6.29 -0.84
N THR A 28 12.61 -7.40 -0.48
CA THR A 28 13.47 -7.48 0.71
C THR A 28 14.59 -8.48 0.48
N MET A 29 15.72 -8.29 1.16
CA MET A 29 16.84 -9.22 1.12
C MET A 29 16.73 -10.23 2.27
N VAL A 30 16.68 -11.52 1.95
CA VAL A 30 16.76 -12.62 2.92
C VAL A 30 18.11 -13.31 2.72
N GLY A 31 19.07 -12.99 3.58
CA GLY A 31 20.47 -13.34 3.33
C GLY A 31 20.99 -12.59 2.10
N ASN A 32 21.43 -13.31 1.08
CA ASN A 32 21.93 -12.74 -0.18
C ASN A 32 20.93 -12.88 -1.34
N GLU A 33 19.70 -13.29 -1.07
CA GLU A 33 18.66 -13.47 -2.08
C GLU A 33 17.59 -12.40 -1.94
N GLU A 34 17.24 -11.77 -3.06
CA GLU A 34 16.10 -10.85 -3.14
C GLU A 34 14.80 -11.66 -3.18
N LYS A 35 13.86 -11.33 -2.30
CA LYS A 35 12.51 -11.89 -2.29
C LYS A 35 11.52 -10.78 -2.61
N THR A 36 10.67 -11.03 -3.61
CA THR A 36 9.69 -10.06 -4.07
C THR A 36 8.25 -10.57 -3.93
N LYS A 37 7.32 -9.63 -3.76
CA LYS A 37 5.88 -9.83 -3.89
C LYS A 37 5.24 -8.64 -4.58
N GLU A 38 4.51 -8.90 -5.65
CA GLU A 38 3.81 -7.88 -6.42
C GLU A 38 2.29 -7.95 -6.24
N ASN A 39 1.60 -6.91 -6.69
CA ASN A 39 0.18 -6.98 -7.03
C ASN A 39 -0.18 -5.88 -8.04
N PHE A 40 -1.31 -6.07 -8.73
CA PHE A 40 -1.85 -5.13 -9.70
C PHE A 40 -3.35 -4.92 -9.48
N GLY A 41 -3.85 -3.81 -9.98
CA GLY A 41 -5.26 -3.44 -9.86
C GLY A 41 -5.57 -2.14 -10.59
N ILE A 42 -6.84 -1.74 -10.52
CA ILE A 42 -7.35 -0.51 -11.08
C ILE A 42 -7.60 0.50 -9.96
N SER A 43 -7.32 1.77 -10.23
CA SER A 43 -7.84 2.88 -9.44
C SER A 43 -8.53 3.91 -10.34
N ASN A 44 -9.56 4.56 -9.78
CA ASN A 44 -10.29 5.64 -10.44
C ASN A 44 -10.02 6.94 -9.70
N GLY A 45 -9.21 7.83 -10.28
CA GLY A 45 -8.75 9.01 -9.56
C GLY A 45 -7.78 9.87 -10.35
N THR A 46 -7.06 10.74 -9.66
CA THR A 46 -5.90 11.46 -10.22
C THR A 46 -4.67 10.54 -10.23
N TYR A 47 -3.59 10.95 -10.91
CA TYR A 47 -2.31 10.23 -10.84
C TYR A 47 -1.84 10.05 -9.38
N HIS A 48 -1.82 11.12 -8.59
CA HIS A 48 -1.43 11.09 -7.18
C HIS A 48 -2.28 10.14 -6.33
N GLN A 49 -3.60 10.19 -6.51
CA GLN A 49 -4.51 9.30 -5.79
C GLN A 49 -4.25 7.84 -6.17
N SER A 50 -3.96 7.56 -7.45
CA SER A 50 -3.68 6.21 -7.95
C SER A 50 -2.41 5.63 -7.30
N VAL A 51 -1.35 6.44 -7.19
CA VAL A 51 -0.09 6.06 -6.52
C VAL A 51 -0.31 5.84 -5.02
N LEU A 52 -1.11 6.69 -4.36
CA LEU A 52 -1.46 6.51 -2.94
C LEU A 52 -2.23 5.22 -2.70
N MET A 53 -3.18 4.86 -3.57
CA MET A 53 -3.92 3.60 -3.45
C MET A 53 -3.01 2.38 -3.60
N ALA A 54 -2.03 2.41 -4.50
CA ALA A 54 -1.03 1.35 -4.63
C ALA A 54 -0.16 1.24 -3.38
N LEU A 55 0.25 2.38 -2.79
CA LEU A 55 1.00 2.40 -1.53
C LEU A 55 0.18 1.84 -0.36
N ILE A 56 -1.11 2.21 -0.25
CA ILE A 56 -2.01 1.69 0.79
C ILE A 56 -2.13 0.17 0.69
N GLU A 57 -2.32 -0.38 -0.51
CA GLU A 57 -2.39 -1.84 -0.73
C GLU A 57 -1.05 -2.54 -0.45
N ALA A 58 0.08 -1.88 -0.73
CA ALA A 58 1.40 -2.42 -0.41
C ALA A 58 1.62 -2.48 1.11
N LEU A 59 1.33 -1.38 1.81
CA LEU A 59 1.44 -1.29 3.26
C LEU A 59 0.48 -2.22 3.99
N SER A 60 -0.74 -2.43 3.48
CA SER A 60 -1.72 -3.34 4.12
C SER A 60 -1.29 -4.81 4.11
N ARG A 61 -0.33 -5.19 3.25
CA ARG A 61 0.26 -6.53 3.22
C ARG A 61 1.44 -6.69 4.17
N MET A 62 1.90 -5.60 4.78
CA MET A 62 2.96 -5.64 5.79
C MET A 62 2.38 -6.19 7.09
N ASN A 63 3.06 -7.16 7.69
CA ASN A 63 2.65 -7.82 8.93
C ASN A 63 3.65 -7.63 10.08
N VAL A 64 4.75 -6.93 9.82
CA VAL A 64 5.82 -6.68 10.78
C VAL A 64 6.37 -5.28 10.60
N SER A 65 6.72 -4.61 11.71
CA SER A 65 7.40 -3.32 11.65
C SER A 65 8.71 -3.41 10.84
N SER A 66 8.92 -2.42 9.98
CA SER A 66 9.91 -2.42 8.91
C SER A 66 10.47 -1.02 8.65
N GLU A 67 11.74 -0.96 8.26
CA GLU A 67 12.39 0.17 7.60
C GLU A 67 12.00 0.10 6.12
N ILE A 68 11.23 1.08 5.66
CA ILE A 68 10.63 1.07 4.32
C ILE A 68 11.22 2.21 3.47
N CYS A 69 11.67 1.88 2.26
CA CYS A 69 12.00 2.88 1.23
C CYS A 69 10.96 2.81 0.10
N VAL A 70 10.24 3.90 -0.14
CA VAL A 70 9.27 3.99 -1.25
C VAL A 70 9.94 4.59 -2.47
N HIS A 71 9.93 3.85 -3.57
CA HIS A 71 10.41 4.29 -4.87
C HIS A 71 9.22 4.62 -5.76
N THR A 72 9.14 5.85 -6.23
CA THR A 72 8.02 6.31 -7.06
C THR A 72 8.44 7.42 -8.01
N GLN A 73 7.79 7.48 -9.19
CA GLN A 73 7.88 8.62 -10.10
C GLN A 73 6.88 9.73 -9.76
N ASP A 74 6.20 9.66 -8.62
CA ASP A 74 5.34 10.73 -8.13
C ASP A 74 6.07 11.60 -7.10
N SER A 75 6.57 12.75 -7.55
CA SER A 75 7.29 13.70 -6.69
C SER A 75 6.40 14.30 -5.60
N TYR A 76 5.08 14.41 -5.83
CA TYR A 76 4.15 14.87 -4.81
C TYR A 76 4.06 13.84 -3.68
N VAL A 77 3.89 12.56 -4.01
CA VAL A 77 3.83 11.49 -3.00
C VAL A 77 5.18 11.34 -2.28
N ALA A 78 6.30 11.30 -3.02
CA ALA A 78 7.62 11.17 -2.42
C ALA A 78 7.95 12.30 -1.43
N SER A 79 7.64 13.55 -1.79
CA SER A 79 7.90 14.70 -0.91
C SER A 79 6.99 14.75 0.31
N ARG A 80 5.72 14.36 0.16
CA ARG A 80 4.73 14.38 1.25
C ARG A 80 4.96 13.26 2.27
N LEU A 81 5.47 12.10 1.86
CA LEU A 81 5.86 11.03 2.79
C LEU A 81 6.89 11.48 3.83
N LEU A 82 7.82 12.35 3.45
CA LEU A 82 8.82 12.91 4.37
C LEU A 82 8.23 13.90 5.38
N LYS A 83 7.02 14.40 5.13
CA LYS A 83 6.30 15.38 5.96
C LYS A 83 5.06 14.78 6.63
N LEU A 84 4.97 13.46 6.67
CA LEU A 84 3.72 12.80 7.06
C LEU A 84 3.34 13.10 8.50
N GLU A 85 4.30 13.09 9.43
CA GLU A 85 4.08 13.43 10.84
C GLU A 85 3.67 14.90 11.02
N GLU A 86 4.28 15.82 10.27
CA GLU A 86 3.92 17.24 10.25
C GLU A 86 2.47 17.42 9.78
N MET A 87 2.12 16.81 8.66
CA MET A 87 0.76 16.84 8.11
C MET A 87 -0.27 16.24 9.07
N ALA A 88 0.08 15.16 9.77
CA ALA A 88 -0.79 14.56 10.78
C ALA A 88 -0.99 15.50 11.98
N GLY A 89 0.08 16.13 12.47
CA GLY A 89 0.04 17.11 13.55
C GLY A 89 -0.78 18.37 13.21
N GLU A 90 -0.82 18.75 11.93
CA GLU A 90 -1.65 19.85 11.41
C GLU A 90 -3.09 19.41 11.09
N GLY A 91 -3.46 18.16 11.38
CA GLY A 91 -4.81 17.65 11.15
C GLY A 91 -5.18 17.54 9.67
N TRP A 92 -4.18 17.30 8.80
CA TRP A 92 -4.34 17.17 7.36
C TRP A 92 -4.91 18.43 6.68
N ARG A 93 -4.57 19.60 7.22
CA ARG A 93 -5.01 20.89 6.71
C ARG A 93 -3.86 21.67 6.11
N ASP A 94 -4.17 22.57 5.18
CA ASP A 94 -3.22 23.55 4.66
C ASP A 94 -3.19 24.82 5.52
N SER A 95 -2.35 25.78 5.13
CA SER A 95 -2.20 27.06 5.85
C SER A 95 -3.46 27.93 5.85
N LYS A 96 -4.47 27.61 5.04
CA LYS A 96 -5.77 28.28 5.02
C LYS A 96 -6.81 27.55 5.88
N GLY A 97 -6.44 26.41 6.48
CA GLY A 97 -7.32 25.57 7.27
C GLY A 97 -8.19 24.63 6.43
N GLU A 98 -7.99 24.56 5.11
CA GLU A 98 -8.71 23.64 4.23
C GLU A 98 -8.06 22.25 4.26
N LEU A 99 -8.84 21.19 4.04
CA LEU A 99 -8.25 19.84 3.95
C LEU A 99 -7.29 19.77 2.77
N ILE A 100 -6.11 19.19 2.99
CA ILE A 100 -5.17 18.95 1.90
C ILE A 100 -5.77 17.99 0.89
N LYS A 101 -5.33 18.11 -0.36
CA LYS A 101 -5.67 17.13 -1.39
C LYS A 101 -5.26 15.74 -0.93
N ASN A 102 -6.16 14.78 -1.16
CA ASN A 102 -5.97 13.38 -0.78
C ASN A 102 -5.79 13.13 0.73
N ALA A 103 -6.35 14.01 1.59
CA ALA A 103 -6.29 13.84 3.04
C ALA A 103 -6.74 12.45 3.51
N ALA A 104 -7.83 11.91 2.96
CA ALA A 104 -8.33 10.58 3.32
C ALA A 104 -7.34 9.45 2.99
N GLU A 105 -6.65 9.52 1.85
CA GLU A 105 -5.61 8.55 1.50
C GLU A 105 -4.37 8.70 2.37
N TRP A 106 -3.94 9.94 2.65
CA TRP A 106 -2.81 10.22 3.54
C TRP A 106 -3.06 9.74 4.98
N GLU A 107 -4.27 9.95 5.50
CA GLU A 107 -4.70 9.41 6.78
C GLU A 107 -4.64 7.88 6.82
N GLN A 108 -5.04 7.21 5.73
CA GLN A 108 -4.96 5.75 5.65
C GLN A 108 -3.50 5.27 5.60
N VAL A 109 -2.63 5.95 4.83
CA VAL A 109 -1.19 5.67 4.81
C VAL A 109 -0.62 5.82 6.22
N TYR A 110 -0.95 6.91 6.93
CA TYR A 110 -0.53 7.14 8.31
C TYR A 110 -0.98 6.02 9.25
N ARG A 111 -2.27 5.65 9.22
CA ARG A 111 -2.79 4.54 10.03
C ARG A 111 -2.02 3.24 9.81
N LEU A 112 -1.67 2.92 8.57
CA LEU A 112 -0.92 1.70 8.25
C LEU A 112 0.53 1.76 8.73
N ILE A 113 1.18 2.93 8.64
CA ILE A 113 2.53 3.16 9.15
C ILE A 113 2.60 2.95 10.67
N HIS A 114 1.57 3.42 11.38
CA HIS A 114 1.47 3.37 12.84
C HIS A 114 0.67 2.17 13.36
N ALA A 115 0.38 1.16 12.54
CA ALA A 115 -0.43 0.01 12.93
C ALA A 115 0.27 -0.93 13.93
N PHE A 116 1.59 -0.81 14.09
CA PHE A 116 2.42 -1.64 14.97
C PHE A 116 2.91 -0.85 16.20
N PRO A 117 3.25 -1.52 17.32
CA PRO A 117 3.81 -0.85 18.51
C PRO A 117 5.07 -0.04 18.20
N GLU A 118 5.93 -0.55 17.31
CA GLU A 118 6.99 0.24 16.67
C GLU A 118 6.53 0.58 15.25
N ALA A 119 6.27 1.86 14.98
CA ALA A 119 5.84 2.31 13.67
C ALA A 119 6.88 2.02 12.58
N HIS A 120 6.40 1.87 11.34
CA HIS A 120 7.28 1.78 10.18
C HIS A 120 8.15 3.04 10.05
N LYS A 121 9.45 2.88 9.81
CA LYS A 121 10.33 4.00 9.48
C LYS A 121 10.31 4.20 7.98
N MET A 122 9.74 5.31 7.53
CA MET A 122 9.51 5.57 6.12
C MET A 122 10.53 6.55 5.52
N THR A 123 11.04 6.21 4.34
CA THR A 123 11.77 7.11 3.46
C THR A 123 11.19 7.03 2.05
N ALA A 124 11.51 8.00 1.20
CA ALA A 124 11.04 8.00 -0.19
C ALA A 124 12.12 8.48 -1.15
N ARG A 125 12.10 7.92 -2.37
CA ARG A 125 12.95 8.30 -3.50
C ARG A 125 12.07 8.62 -4.69
N PHE A 126 12.22 9.85 -5.21
CA PHE A 126 11.63 10.26 -6.47
C PHE A 126 12.54 9.84 -7.61
N GLU A 127 12.26 8.71 -8.23
CA GLU A 127 13.09 8.15 -9.30
C GLU A 127 12.33 7.17 -10.18
N LYS A 128 12.86 6.94 -11.38
CA LYS A 128 12.57 5.71 -12.12
C LYS A 128 13.35 4.58 -11.47
N HIS A 129 12.70 3.47 -11.19
CA HIS A 129 13.29 2.36 -10.43
C HIS A 129 13.42 1.09 -11.27
N SER A 130 14.12 0.09 -10.72
CA SER A 130 14.43 -1.19 -11.36
C SER A 130 13.19 -1.90 -11.92
N TYR A 131 12.05 -1.80 -11.22
CA TYR A 131 10.80 -2.44 -11.61
C TYR A 131 9.86 -1.60 -12.51
N SER A 132 10.18 -0.34 -12.83
CA SER A 132 9.23 0.56 -13.53
C SER A 132 8.79 0.00 -14.89
N THR A 133 9.76 -0.39 -15.73
CA THR A 133 9.44 -0.92 -17.07
C THR A 133 8.65 -2.23 -16.98
N TRP A 134 9.03 -3.14 -16.08
CA TRP A 134 8.35 -4.41 -15.90
C TRP A 134 6.90 -4.23 -15.42
N LEU A 135 6.67 -3.37 -14.42
CA LEU A 135 5.32 -3.08 -13.93
C LEU A 135 4.44 -2.51 -15.04
N GLN A 136 4.95 -1.57 -15.85
CA GLN A 136 4.22 -1.00 -16.99
C GLN A 136 3.88 -2.05 -18.05
N GLU A 137 4.78 -2.98 -18.35
CA GLU A 137 4.52 -4.08 -19.28
C GLU A 137 3.47 -5.05 -18.75
N MET A 138 3.54 -5.40 -17.46
CA MET A 138 2.58 -6.30 -16.84
C MET A 138 1.17 -5.69 -16.80
N MET A 139 1.06 -4.39 -16.54
CA MET A 139 -0.22 -3.68 -16.62
C MET A 139 -0.81 -3.67 -18.05
N LYS A 140 0.03 -3.68 -19.10
CA LYS A 140 -0.46 -3.81 -20.48
C LYS A 140 -0.94 -5.22 -20.81
N LYS A 141 -0.22 -6.24 -20.34
CA LYS A 141 -0.50 -7.66 -20.63
C LYS A 141 -1.69 -8.21 -19.83
N ASN A 142 -1.88 -7.74 -18.60
CA ASN A 142 -2.89 -8.28 -17.70
C ASN A 142 -4.21 -7.49 -17.76
N GLU A 143 -5.33 -8.21 -17.72
CA GLU A 143 -6.62 -7.67 -17.31
C GLU A 143 -6.57 -7.39 -15.81
N CYS A 144 -6.21 -6.16 -15.42
CA CYS A 144 -6.38 -5.72 -14.04
C CYS A 144 -7.87 -5.54 -13.80
N GLY A 145 -8.59 -6.55 -13.29
CA GLY A 145 -10.04 -6.44 -13.05
C GLY A 145 -10.42 -5.99 -11.64
N ARG A 146 -9.49 -6.07 -10.68
CA ARG A 146 -9.73 -5.76 -9.26
C ARG A 146 -9.46 -4.28 -8.97
N ILE A 147 -10.29 -3.67 -8.13
CA ILE A 147 -10.09 -2.31 -7.61
C ILE A 147 -9.04 -2.32 -6.49
N MET A 148 -8.03 -1.46 -6.60
CA MET A 148 -7.02 -1.24 -5.56
C MET A 148 -7.67 -0.78 -4.25
N GLY A 149 -7.24 -1.34 -3.12
CA GLY A 149 -7.79 -1.01 -1.80
C GLY A 149 -9.14 -1.66 -1.48
N GLN A 150 -9.77 -2.39 -2.43
CA GLN A 150 -10.95 -3.22 -2.16
C GLN A 150 -10.52 -4.69 -2.16
N GLY A 151 -10.61 -5.35 -1.01
CA GLY A 151 -10.24 -6.77 -0.85
C GLY A 151 -9.46 -7.12 0.42
N LEU A 152 -9.36 -6.21 1.39
CA LEU A 152 -8.90 -6.54 2.74
C LEU A 152 -10.06 -7.13 3.55
N GLU A 153 -10.63 -8.27 3.11
CA GLU A 153 -11.46 -9.07 4.00
C GLU A 153 -10.54 -9.78 5.00
N SER A 154 -10.90 -9.62 6.28
CA SER A 154 -10.22 -10.20 7.42
C SER A 154 -10.10 -11.72 7.23
N ALA A 155 -8.87 -12.23 7.21
CA ALA A 155 -8.63 -13.66 7.36
C ALA A 155 -8.90 -14.08 8.82
N THR A 156 -10.15 -13.99 9.26
CA THR A 156 -10.62 -14.69 10.45
C THR A 156 -10.93 -16.12 10.01
N ARG A 157 -9.89 -16.94 9.83
CA ARG A 157 -10.10 -18.38 9.77
C ARG A 157 -10.37 -18.85 11.20
N ALA A 158 -11.65 -18.85 11.58
CA ALA A 158 -12.12 -19.51 12.78
C ALA A 158 -11.64 -20.96 12.79
N GLU A 159 -10.85 -21.33 13.79
CA GLU A 159 -10.59 -22.72 14.13
C GLU A 159 -11.92 -23.33 14.61
N SER A 160 -12.44 -24.27 13.82
CA SER A 160 -13.57 -25.10 14.20
C SER A 160 -13.09 -26.12 15.24
N ASN A 161 -13.16 -25.76 16.52
CA ASN A 161 -13.15 -26.73 17.61
C ASN A 161 -14.58 -27.26 17.77
N ASP A 162 -14.88 -28.39 17.13
CA ASP A 162 -16.08 -29.17 17.46
C ASP A 162 -15.68 -30.33 18.38
N ASN A 163 -15.71 -30.06 19.68
CA ASN A 163 -15.72 -31.07 20.74
C ASN A 163 -17.16 -31.21 21.24
N GLY A 164 -17.96 -32.01 20.53
CA GLY A 164 -19.31 -32.41 20.95
C GLY A 164 -19.32 -33.82 21.51
N VAL A 165 -18.99 -33.99 22.79
CA VAL A 165 -19.44 -35.16 23.56
C VAL A 165 -20.94 -34.98 23.84
N SER A 166 -21.76 -35.96 23.48
CA SER A 166 -23.00 -36.24 24.21
C SER A 166 -23.29 -37.73 24.18
N ARG A 167 -23.26 -38.29 25.40
CA ARG A 167 -23.84 -39.56 25.79
C ARG A 167 -25.36 -39.41 25.70
N ASP A 168 -26.06 -40.43 25.23
CA ASP A 168 -27.37 -40.75 25.78
C ASP A 168 -27.68 -42.24 25.60
N ASP A 169 -28.28 -42.78 26.66
CA ASP A 169 -28.57 -44.17 26.99
C ASP A 169 -29.75 -44.78 26.21
N CYS A 170 -29.86 -46.10 26.36
CA CYS A 170 -30.86 -47.07 25.88
C CYS A 170 -32.35 -46.66 26.00
N PRO A 171 -33.23 -47.43 25.32
CA PRO A 171 -33.84 -48.59 25.99
C PRO A 171 -33.53 -49.95 25.34
#